data_AF-A0A9K3I5T5-F1
#
_entry.id   AF-A0A9K3I5T5-F1
#
_cell.length_a   1.000
_cell.length_b   1.000
_cell.length_c   1.000
_cell.angle_alpha   90.00
_cell.angle_beta   90.00
_cell.angle_gamma   90.00
#
_symmetry.space_group_name_H-M   'P 1'
#
loop_
_entity.id
_entity.type
_entity.pdbx_description
1 polymer ?
#
loop_
_entity_poly.entity_id
_entity_poly.type
_entity_poly.pdbx_seq_one_letter_code
_entity_poly.pdbx_strand_id
1 'polypeptide(L)'
;MLACKPVSYPIDQSHIVNNILNNNTGPLDNITGNQQLIGKLIYLSHTRPDIAYAIHFLSQYTHSPTDGCLKTAFHLSRYLKSAPGKGILFIKSDSFDLVAYADVDWAKCLTTRRSVTGYCVLLGNCLVSWKSKKQSTVSRSSAKDEFRAMCAASCEVIWLNNLLNELNIMVNVPINLFCDNTAALAIAANPMFHDRTKHFEIDLFFLRDCIPKGVIKCVGIQSTEQLADLFTEGQLVKAHNVLREKLKLFDLFKL
;
A
#
# COMPACT_ATOMS: atom_id res chain seq x y z
N MET A 1 24.28 -3.06 -14.00
CA MET A 1 24.11 -2.54 -12.61
C MET A 1 25.23 -2.88 -11.63
N LEU A 2 26.18 -3.76 -11.97
CA LEU A 2 27.22 -4.21 -11.03
C LEU A 2 28.09 -3.06 -10.47
N ALA A 3 28.38 -2.01 -11.25
CA ALA A 3 29.16 -0.85 -10.81
C ALA A 3 28.34 0.33 -10.24
N CYS A 4 27.00 0.24 -10.17
CA CYS A 4 26.16 1.36 -9.73
C CYS A 4 26.14 1.51 -8.19
N LYS A 5 26.19 2.76 -7.68
CA LYS A 5 26.07 3.05 -6.24
C LYS A 5 24.65 2.73 -5.73
N PRO A 6 24.46 2.07 -4.57
CA PRO A 6 23.13 1.81 -4.03
C PRO A 6 22.40 3.11 -3.63
N VAL A 7 21.08 3.02 -3.42
CA VAL A 7 20.22 4.10 -2.91
C VAL A 7 19.45 3.61 -1.69
N SER A 8 19.07 4.51 -0.78
CA SER A 8 18.48 4.16 0.53
C SER A 8 16.95 4.11 0.56
N TYR A 9 16.28 4.48 -0.53
CA TYR A 9 14.83 4.51 -0.66
C TYR A 9 14.41 4.00 -2.06
N PRO A 10 13.20 3.44 -2.22
CA PRO A 10 12.78 2.75 -3.45
C PRO A 10 12.32 3.71 -4.56
N ILE A 11 11.72 4.83 -4.19
CA ILE A 11 11.17 5.83 -5.11
C ILE A 11 11.14 7.20 -4.42
N ASP A 12 11.41 8.26 -5.17
CA ASP A 12 11.27 9.63 -4.67
C ASP A 12 9.81 9.98 -4.35
N GLN A 13 9.60 11.08 -3.64
CA GLN A 13 8.26 11.62 -3.41
C GLN A 13 7.54 11.91 -4.74
N SER A 14 6.21 11.75 -4.74
CA SER A 14 5.38 11.78 -5.96
C SER A 14 5.60 13.02 -6.84
N HIS A 15 5.78 14.21 -6.25
CA HIS A 15 6.05 15.44 -6.99
C HIS A 15 7.40 15.41 -7.74
N ILE A 16 8.44 14.82 -7.15
CA ILE A 16 9.76 14.68 -7.77
C ILE A 16 9.69 13.71 -8.93
N VAL A 17 9.04 12.56 -8.72
CA VAL A 17 8.91 11.53 -9.76
C VAL A 17 8.10 12.04 -10.95
N ASN A 18 7.01 12.77 -10.71
CA ASN A 18 6.22 13.36 -11.77
C ASN A 18 7.03 14.40 -12.58
N ASN A 19 7.89 15.19 -11.92
CA ASN A 19 8.79 16.10 -12.62
C ASN A 19 9.82 15.34 -13.47
N ILE A 20 10.35 14.22 -13.00
CA ILE A 20 11.27 13.37 -13.76
C ILE A 20 10.59 12.83 -15.03
N LEU A 21 9.33 12.41 -14.94
CA LEU A 21 8.56 11.94 -16.08
C LEU A 21 8.26 13.06 -17.09
N ASN A 22 7.87 14.24 -16.61
CA ASN A 22 7.53 15.38 -17.46
C ASN A 22 8.75 15.98 -18.19
N ASN A 23 9.95 15.89 -17.60
CA ASN A 23 11.17 16.43 -18.18
C ASN A 23 11.91 15.44 -19.10
N ASN A 24 11.59 14.14 -19.01
CA ASN A 24 12.21 13.09 -19.84
C ASN A 24 11.13 12.38 -20.66
N THR A 25 10.56 13.10 -21.64
CA THR A 25 9.42 12.65 -22.46
C THR A 25 9.81 11.81 -23.68
N GLY A 26 11.11 11.55 -23.89
CA GLY A 26 11.59 10.68 -24.96
C GLY A 26 10.90 9.30 -24.87
N PRO A 27 10.19 8.85 -25.93
CA PRO A 27 9.65 7.51 -25.96
C PRO A 27 10.81 6.51 -25.90
N LEU A 28 10.67 5.47 -25.10
CA LEU A 28 11.72 4.47 -24.97
C LEU A 28 11.75 3.54 -26.18
N ASP A 29 12.90 3.39 -26.83
CA ASP A 29 13.07 2.50 -27.99
C ASP A 29 12.83 1.02 -27.62
N ASN A 30 13.35 0.57 -26.47
CA ASN A 30 13.24 -0.82 -26.03
C ASN A 30 12.12 -1.01 -24.99
N ILE A 31 10.88 -0.97 -25.46
CA ILE A 31 9.68 -1.17 -24.65
C ILE A 31 9.68 -2.54 -23.97
N THR A 32 10.03 -3.60 -24.71
CA THR A 32 10.01 -4.99 -24.22
C THR A 32 10.99 -5.19 -23.07
N GLY A 33 12.20 -4.62 -23.14
CA GLY A 33 13.18 -4.69 -22.06
C GLY A 33 12.67 -4.05 -20.76
N ASN A 34 11.98 -2.91 -20.86
CA ASN A 34 11.38 -2.26 -19.70
C ASN A 34 10.20 -3.07 -19.12
N GLN A 35 9.35 -3.64 -19.97
CA GLN A 35 8.25 -4.51 -19.53
C GLN A 35 8.76 -5.75 -18.80
N GLN A 36 9.82 -6.39 -19.31
CA GLN A 36 10.47 -7.52 -18.63
C GLN A 36 11.06 -7.13 -17.28
N LEU A 37 11.70 -5.96 -17.19
CA LEU A 37 12.23 -5.44 -15.93
C LEU A 37 11.10 -5.21 -14.91
N ILE A 38 10.03 -4.53 -15.31
CA ILE A 38 8.87 -4.28 -14.45
C ILE A 38 8.22 -5.61 -14.04
N GLY A 39 8.07 -6.58 -14.94
CA GLY A 39 7.55 -7.91 -14.64
C GLY A 39 8.36 -8.65 -13.56
N LYS A 40 9.70 -8.60 -13.65
CA LYS A 40 10.60 -9.16 -12.62
C LYS A 40 10.42 -8.46 -11.27
N LEU A 41 10.26 -7.14 -11.28
CA LEU A 41 10.03 -6.35 -10.06
C LEU A 41 8.67 -6.67 -9.44
N ILE A 42 7.60 -6.82 -10.24
CA ILE A 42 6.28 -7.26 -9.78
C ILE A 42 6.39 -8.60 -9.06
N TYR A 43 7.12 -9.56 -9.64
CA TYR A 43 7.35 -10.85 -8.98
C TYR A 43 8.03 -10.65 -7.61
N LEU A 44 9.08 -9.82 -7.56
CA LEU A 44 9.80 -9.53 -6.31
C LEU A 44 8.93 -8.84 -5.25
N SER A 45 7.92 -8.05 -5.62
CA SER A 45 7.06 -7.38 -4.63
C SER A 45 6.27 -8.34 -3.73
N HIS A 46 6.13 -9.61 -4.10
CA HIS A 46 5.51 -10.64 -3.28
C HIS A 46 6.33 -10.97 -2.02
N THR A 47 7.65 -10.70 -2.03
CA THR A 47 8.52 -10.87 -0.86
C THR A 47 9.13 -9.55 -0.38
N ARG A 48 9.00 -8.48 -1.18
CA ARG A 48 9.46 -7.11 -0.91
C ARG A 48 8.28 -6.12 -0.89
N PRO A 49 7.52 -6.03 0.20
CA PRO A 49 6.41 -5.09 0.29
C PRO A 49 6.88 -3.63 0.28
N ASP A 50 8.13 -3.37 0.67
CA ASP A 50 8.77 -2.05 0.66
C ASP A 50 8.93 -1.41 -0.72
N ILE A 51 8.72 -2.18 -1.80
CA ILE A 51 8.77 -1.67 -3.17
C ILE A 51 7.40 -1.64 -3.86
N ALA A 52 6.33 -2.03 -3.15
CA ALA A 52 5.01 -2.23 -3.74
C ALA A 52 4.45 -0.94 -4.35
N TYR A 53 4.57 0.21 -3.67
CA TYR A 53 4.16 1.50 -4.22
C TYR A 53 4.98 1.88 -5.48
N ALA A 54 6.30 1.72 -5.43
CA ALA A 54 7.17 2.05 -6.56
C ALA A 54 6.82 1.22 -7.82
N ILE A 55 6.52 -0.07 -7.63
CA ILE A 55 6.09 -0.96 -8.71
C ILE A 55 4.70 -0.58 -9.20
N HIS A 56 3.76 -0.29 -8.30
CA HIS A 56 2.44 0.16 -8.67
C HIS A 56 2.52 1.43 -9.54
N PHE A 57 3.38 2.38 -9.16
CA PHE A 57 3.64 3.59 -9.94
C PHE A 57 4.21 3.27 -11.33
N LEU A 58 5.31 2.52 -11.42
CA LEU A 58 5.98 2.19 -12.69
C LEU A 58 5.09 1.37 -13.63
N SER A 59 4.24 0.49 -13.08
CA SER A 59 3.36 -0.39 -13.86
C SER A 59 2.35 0.38 -14.71
N GLN A 60 2.00 1.62 -14.32
CA GLN A 60 1.06 2.49 -15.05
C GLN A 60 1.58 2.92 -16.42
N TYR A 61 2.91 2.87 -16.64
CA TYR A 61 3.56 3.37 -17.85
C TYR A 61 4.14 2.23 -18.72
N THR A 62 3.73 0.99 -18.50
CA THR A 62 4.25 -0.19 -19.23
C THR A 62 3.88 -0.22 -20.71
N HIS A 63 2.75 0.40 -21.09
CA HIS A 63 2.31 0.47 -22.48
C HIS A 63 3.11 1.49 -23.30
N SER A 64 3.49 2.61 -22.69
CA SER A 64 4.26 3.68 -23.34
C SER A 64 5.30 4.22 -22.36
N PRO A 65 6.40 3.48 -22.13
CA PRO A 65 7.42 3.90 -21.18
C PRO A 65 8.26 5.04 -21.75
N THR A 66 8.65 5.97 -20.88
CA THR A 66 9.58 7.06 -21.21
C THR A 66 10.95 6.81 -20.59
N ASP A 67 11.95 7.59 -21.00
CA ASP A 67 13.27 7.60 -20.35
C ASP A 67 13.20 7.87 -18.85
N GLY A 68 12.25 8.71 -18.41
CA GLY A 68 11.98 8.96 -17.00
C GLY A 68 11.53 7.70 -16.26
N CYS A 69 10.66 6.89 -16.88
CA CYS A 69 10.23 5.60 -16.32
C CYS A 69 11.42 4.65 -16.15
N LEU A 70 12.29 4.55 -17.16
CA LEU A 70 13.46 3.68 -17.10
C LEU A 70 14.45 4.14 -16.02
N LYS A 71 14.71 5.45 -15.92
CA LYS A 71 15.55 6.03 -14.85
C LYS A 71 15.01 5.68 -13.46
N THR A 72 13.70 5.74 -13.29
CA THR A 72 13.02 5.42 -12.02
C THR A 72 13.07 3.90 -11.73
N ALA A 73 12.88 3.05 -12.73
CA ALA A 73 13.05 1.60 -12.59
C ALA A 73 14.50 1.21 -12.23
N PHE A 74 15.49 1.92 -12.79
CA PHE A 74 16.89 1.74 -12.41
C PHE A 74 17.19 2.28 -11.01
N HIS A 75 16.59 3.38 -10.58
CA HIS A 75 16.67 3.83 -9.19
C HIS A 75 16.19 2.73 -8.23
N LEU A 76 15.01 2.16 -8.49
CA LEU A 76 14.45 1.08 -7.68
C LEU A 76 15.37 -0.14 -7.64
N SER A 77 15.98 -0.49 -8.78
CA SER A 77 16.94 -1.60 -8.84
C SER A 77 18.23 -1.31 -8.05
N ARG A 78 18.69 -0.05 -8.00
CA ARG A 78 19.81 0.37 -7.14
C ARG A 78 19.44 0.31 -5.65
N TYR A 79 18.18 0.56 -5.31
CA TYR A 79 17.67 0.35 -3.96
C TYR A 79 17.69 -1.14 -3.57
N LEU A 80 17.21 -2.03 -4.44
CA LEU A 80 17.26 -3.48 -4.21
C LEU A 80 18.68 -4.00 -4.00
N LYS A 81 19.65 -3.45 -4.76
CA LYS A 81 21.07 -3.77 -4.60
C LYS A 81 21.61 -3.45 -3.20
N SER A 82 21.04 -2.48 -2.48
CA SER A 82 21.52 -2.10 -1.14
C SER A 82 21.30 -3.21 -0.09
N ALA A 83 20.29 -4.06 -0.31
CA ALA A 83 19.90 -5.11 0.62
C ALA A 83 19.20 -6.24 -0.15
N PRO A 84 19.95 -7.12 -0.84
CA PRO A 84 19.39 -8.16 -1.69
C PRO A 84 18.70 -9.27 -0.90
N GLY A 85 19.12 -9.53 0.34
CA GLY A 85 18.54 -10.54 1.23
C GLY A 85 17.35 -10.03 2.04
N LYS A 86 16.97 -8.76 1.85
CA LYS A 86 15.84 -8.17 2.55
C LYS A 86 14.52 -8.74 2.04
N GLY A 87 13.57 -9.01 2.92
CA GLY A 87 12.23 -9.46 2.57
C GLY A 87 11.34 -9.70 3.77
N ILE A 88 10.16 -10.26 3.52
CA ILE A 88 9.24 -10.70 4.57
C ILE A 88 9.84 -11.90 5.31
N LEU A 89 9.71 -11.88 6.63
CA LEU A 89 10.09 -12.98 7.50
C LEU A 89 8.89 -13.38 8.35
N PHE A 90 8.51 -14.64 8.27
CA PHE A 90 7.50 -15.21 9.16
C PHE A 90 8.18 -15.76 10.41
N ILE A 91 7.91 -15.13 11.55
CA ILE A 91 8.38 -15.56 12.86
C ILE A 91 7.20 -16.18 13.58
N LYS A 92 7.43 -17.33 14.24
CA LYS A 92 6.42 -17.96 15.09
C LYS A 92 5.88 -16.91 16.08
N SER A 93 4.57 -16.72 16.07
CA SER A 93 3.83 -15.89 17.01
C SER A 93 2.93 -16.80 17.85
N ASP A 94 2.72 -16.42 19.11
CA ASP A 94 1.80 -17.14 20.00
C ASP A 94 0.34 -16.73 19.77
N SER A 95 0.10 -15.66 18.98
CA SER A 95 -1.23 -15.22 18.58
C SER A 95 -1.42 -15.21 17.06
N PHE A 96 -2.65 -15.51 16.64
CA PHE A 96 -3.17 -15.42 15.27
C PHE A 96 -4.12 -14.22 15.10
N ASP A 97 -3.93 -13.17 15.90
CA ASP A 97 -4.77 -11.99 15.82
C ASP A 97 -4.55 -11.27 14.49
N LEU A 98 -5.63 -10.91 13.80
CA LEU A 98 -5.54 -10.07 12.61
C LEU A 98 -5.54 -8.60 13.01
N VAL A 99 -4.70 -7.81 12.34
CA VAL A 99 -4.66 -6.35 12.46
C VAL A 99 -4.47 -5.77 11.08
N ALA A 100 -5.26 -4.76 10.72
CA ALA A 100 -5.18 -4.11 9.42
C ALA A 100 -4.94 -2.61 9.54
N TYR A 101 -4.26 -2.06 8.54
CA TYR A 101 -3.98 -0.64 8.36
C TYR A 101 -4.45 -0.24 6.97
N ALA A 102 -5.13 0.90 6.86
CA ALA A 102 -5.55 1.48 5.60
C ALA A 102 -5.20 2.96 5.56
N ASP A 103 -4.68 3.40 4.41
CA ASP A 103 -4.29 4.79 4.15
C ASP A 103 -4.57 5.13 2.67
N VAL A 104 -4.64 6.43 2.39
CA VAL A 104 -4.74 6.97 1.04
C VAL A 104 -3.83 8.17 0.81
N ASP A 105 -3.08 8.09 -0.27
CA ASP A 105 -2.47 9.27 -0.86
C ASP A 105 -3.46 10.03 -1.77
N TRP A 106 -4.05 11.12 -1.25
CA TRP A 106 -5.14 11.85 -1.90
C TRP A 106 -4.69 12.70 -3.10
N ALA A 107 -5.28 12.43 -4.27
CA ALA A 107 -5.18 13.25 -5.48
C ALA A 107 -3.74 13.60 -5.99
N LYS A 108 -2.71 12.86 -5.56
CA LYS A 108 -1.31 13.14 -5.93
C LYS A 108 -0.90 12.69 -7.34
N CYS A 109 -1.71 11.87 -8.02
CA CYS A 109 -1.49 11.64 -9.45
C CYS A 109 -1.84 12.93 -10.23
N LEU A 110 -0.84 13.71 -10.64
CA LEU A 110 -1.05 15.01 -11.30
C LEU A 110 -1.86 14.90 -12.60
N THR A 111 -1.72 13.80 -13.33
CA THR A 111 -2.41 13.57 -14.61
C THR A 111 -3.89 13.25 -14.41
N THR A 112 -4.23 12.32 -13.51
CA THR A 112 -5.62 11.83 -13.37
C THR A 112 -6.34 12.35 -12.14
N ARG A 113 -5.62 13.00 -11.21
CA ARG A 113 -6.09 13.42 -9.86
C ARG A 113 -6.76 12.30 -9.06
N ARG A 114 -6.37 11.05 -9.33
CA ARG A 114 -6.86 9.86 -8.62
C ARG A 114 -5.92 9.56 -7.46
N SER A 115 -6.52 9.10 -6.37
CA SER A 115 -5.81 8.75 -5.14
C SER A 115 -5.25 7.33 -5.22
N VAL A 116 -4.24 7.04 -4.40
CA VAL A 116 -3.65 5.70 -4.27
C VAL A 116 -4.05 5.13 -2.92
N THR A 117 -4.78 4.02 -2.95
CA THR A 117 -5.12 3.25 -1.75
C THR A 117 -3.98 2.32 -1.39
N GLY A 118 -3.61 2.34 -0.12
CA GLY A 118 -2.66 1.43 0.49
C GLY A 118 -3.32 0.71 1.64
N TYR A 119 -3.06 -0.59 1.76
CA TYR A 119 -3.40 -1.32 2.99
C TYR A 119 -2.37 -2.40 3.27
N CYS A 120 -2.29 -2.80 4.52
CA CYS A 120 -1.61 -4.02 4.94
C CYS A 120 -2.35 -4.72 6.07
N VAL A 121 -2.17 -6.04 6.14
CA VAL A 121 -2.76 -6.90 7.16
C VAL A 121 -1.64 -7.74 7.78
N LEU A 122 -1.57 -7.67 9.11
CA LEU A 122 -0.69 -8.46 9.95
C LEU A 122 -1.48 -9.64 10.54
N LEU A 123 -0.85 -10.82 10.58
CA LEU A 123 -1.28 -11.97 11.37
C LEU A 123 -0.31 -12.13 12.53
N GLY A 124 -0.78 -11.82 13.74
CA GLY A 124 0.04 -11.56 14.91
C GLY A 124 1.05 -10.46 14.59
N ASN A 125 2.30 -10.88 14.42
CA ASN A 125 3.44 -10.00 14.18
C ASN A 125 3.98 -10.04 12.75
N CYS A 126 3.35 -10.81 11.87
CA CYS A 126 3.83 -11.06 10.51
C CYS A 126 2.95 -10.41 9.46
N LEU A 127 3.55 -9.72 8.50
CA LEU A 127 2.84 -9.18 7.35
C LEU A 127 2.42 -10.31 6.40
N VAL A 128 1.11 -10.47 6.21
CA VAL A 128 0.53 -11.55 5.38
C VAL A 128 -0.14 -11.05 4.11
N SER A 129 -0.66 -9.82 4.11
CA SER A 129 -1.27 -9.22 2.92
C SER A 129 -0.99 -7.71 2.85
N TRP A 130 -0.80 -7.19 1.65
CA TRP A 130 -0.60 -5.77 1.38
C TRP A 130 -1.01 -5.43 -0.04
N LYS A 131 -1.34 -4.16 -0.26
CA LYS A 131 -1.71 -3.66 -1.58
C LYS A 131 -1.35 -2.19 -1.72
N SER A 132 -0.90 -1.83 -2.92
CA SER A 132 -0.90 -0.46 -3.42
C SER A 132 -1.73 -0.42 -4.70
N LYS A 133 -2.76 0.44 -4.73
CA LYS A 133 -3.69 0.49 -5.86
C LYS A 133 -4.26 1.90 -6.05
N LYS A 134 -4.02 2.47 -7.22
CA LYS A 134 -4.72 3.66 -7.72
C LYS A 134 -6.22 3.40 -7.82
N GLN A 135 -7.00 4.28 -7.22
CA GLN A 135 -8.45 4.22 -7.26
C GLN A 135 -8.97 4.42 -8.68
N SER A 136 -10.09 3.77 -9.01
CA SER A 136 -10.73 3.88 -10.34
C SER A 136 -11.45 5.20 -10.53
N THR A 137 -11.91 5.82 -9.44
CA THR A 137 -12.69 7.06 -9.44
C THR A 137 -11.92 8.19 -8.77
N VAL A 138 -12.16 9.43 -9.20
CA VAL A 138 -11.67 10.63 -8.54
C VAL A 138 -12.63 11.00 -7.42
N SER A 139 -12.11 11.36 -6.25
CA SER A 139 -12.91 11.90 -5.15
C SER A 139 -12.51 13.33 -4.84
N ARG A 140 -13.51 14.09 -4.41
CA ARG A 140 -13.38 15.48 -3.96
C ARG A 140 -13.12 15.61 -2.47
N SER A 141 -13.02 14.49 -1.75
CA SER A 141 -12.82 14.43 -0.30
C SER A 141 -11.85 13.31 0.06
N SER A 142 -10.82 13.64 0.83
CA SER A 142 -9.88 12.66 1.40
C SER A 142 -10.60 11.64 2.28
N ALA A 143 -11.56 12.09 3.11
CA ALA A 143 -12.35 11.21 3.97
C ALA A 143 -13.10 10.12 3.18
N LYS A 144 -13.60 10.44 1.98
CA LYS A 144 -14.26 9.47 1.11
C LYS A 144 -13.28 8.46 0.53
N ASP A 145 -12.07 8.89 0.15
CA ASP A 145 -11.10 7.95 -0.38
C ASP A 145 -10.52 7.05 0.72
N GLU A 146 -10.26 7.60 1.90
CA GLU A 146 -9.87 6.85 3.09
C GLU A 146 -10.91 5.81 3.46
N PHE A 147 -12.18 6.20 3.46
CA PHE A 147 -13.27 5.26 3.71
C PHE A 147 -13.28 4.10 2.70
N ARG A 148 -12.97 4.36 1.42
CA ARG A 148 -12.83 3.30 0.40
C ARG A 148 -11.62 2.40 0.64
N ALA A 149 -10.51 2.96 1.11
CA ALA A 149 -9.34 2.17 1.51
C ALA A 149 -9.68 1.25 2.70
N MET A 150 -10.41 1.77 3.69
CA MET A 150 -10.93 0.98 4.80
C MET A 150 -11.85 -0.16 4.33
N CYS A 151 -12.72 0.09 3.35
CA CYS A 151 -13.56 -0.96 2.75
C CYS A 151 -12.73 -2.03 2.04
N ALA A 152 -11.73 -1.63 1.26
CA ALA A 152 -10.84 -2.57 0.58
C ALA A 152 -10.05 -3.44 1.58
N ALA A 153 -9.51 -2.83 2.64
CA ALA A 153 -8.83 -3.55 3.70
C ALA A 153 -9.77 -4.49 4.45
N SER A 154 -11.03 -4.07 4.67
CA SER A 154 -12.05 -4.90 5.32
C SER A 154 -12.41 -6.14 4.52
N CYS A 155 -12.54 -6.02 3.19
CA CYS A 155 -12.72 -7.18 2.31
C CYS A 155 -11.57 -8.18 2.46
N GLU A 156 -10.33 -7.71 2.47
CA GLU A 156 -9.15 -8.55 2.65
C GLU A 156 -9.15 -9.25 4.02
N VAL A 157 -9.46 -8.50 5.09
CA VAL A 157 -9.53 -9.01 6.45
C VAL A 157 -10.60 -10.09 6.60
N ILE A 158 -11.79 -9.88 6.03
CA ILE A 158 -12.87 -10.87 6.08
C ILE A 158 -12.49 -12.13 5.31
N TRP A 159 -11.86 -11.98 4.14
CA TRP A 159 -11.35 -13.11 3.37
C TRP A 159 -10.31 -13.91 4.17
N LEU A 160 -9.33 -13.24 4.79
CA LEU A 160 -8.33 -13.89 5.64
C LEU A 160 -8.95 -14.56 6.87
N ASN A 161 -9.91 -13.91 7.54
CA ASN A 161 -10.61 -14.49 8.68
C ASN A 161 -11.36 -15.77 8.28
N ASN A 162 -12.06 -15.76 7.14
CA ASN A 162 -12.75 -16.94 6.63
C ASN A 162 -11.77 -18.07 6.29
N LEU A 163 -10.66 -17.76 5.61
CA LEU A 163 -9.61 -18.73 5.31
C LEU A 163 -9.02 -19.35 6.58
N LEU A 164 -8.74 -18.55 7.61
CA LEU A 164 -8.21 -19.04 8.88
C LEU A 164 -9.23 -19.93 9.61
N ASN A 165 -10.51 -19.57 9.58
CA ASN A 165 -11.57 -20.40 10.15
C ASN A 165 -11.69 -21.76 9.42
N GLU A 166 -11.57 -21.80 8.08
CA GLU A 166 -11.53 -23.06 7.31
C GLU A 166 -10.32 -23.93 7.70
N LEU A 167 -9.20 -23.30 8.07
CA LEU A 167 -8.02 -23.97 8.59
C LEU A 167 -8.10 -24.33 10.09
N ASN A 168 -9.27 -24.14 10.73
CA ASN A 168 -9.51 -24.32 12.16
C ASN A 168 -8.63 -23.43 13.07
N ILE A 169 -8.27 -22.24 12.59
CA ILE A 169 -7.55 -21.22 13.35
C ILE A 169 -8.54 -20.14 13.75
N MET A 170 -8.84 -20.04 15.04
CA MET A 170 -9.72 -19.00 15.56
C MET A 170 -8.97 -17.67 15.70
N VAL A 171 -9.52 -16.62 15.08
CA VAL A 171 -9.05 -15.24 15.20
C VAL A 171 -9.92 -14.49 16.20
N ASN A 172 -9.31 -13.65 17.03
CA ASN A 172 -10.06 -12.79 17.94
C ASN A 172 -10.77 -11.68 17.16
N VAL A 173 -12.06 -11.53 17.46
CA VAL A 173 -12.98 -10.59 16.82
C VAL A 173 -13.54 -9.66 17.91
N PRO A 174 -13.66 -8.34 17.69
CA PRO A 174 -13.45 -7.59 16.44
C PRO A 174 -11.99 -7.42 16.03
N ILE A 175 -11.73 -7.50 14.73
CA ILE A 175 -10.42 -7.24 14.13
C ILE A 175 -10.21 -5.72 14.03
N ASN A 176 -9.07 -5.24 14.52
CA ASN A 176 -8.75 -3.80 14.49
C ASN A 176 -8.34 -3.36 13.07
N LEU A 177 -9.02 -2.35 12.56
CA LEU A 177 -8.70 -1.64 11.32
C LEU A 177 -8.28 -0.20 11.66
N PHE A 178 -6.99 0.09 11.49
CA PHE A 178 -6.41 1.39 11.78
C PHE A 178 -6.50 2.34 10.57
N CYS A 179 -6.91 3.58 10.85
CA CYS A 179 -6.96 4.70 9.90
C CYS A 179 -6.64 5.99 10.66
N ASP A 180 -5.92 6.93 10.05
CA ASP A 180 -5.54 8.20 10.68
C ASP A 180 -6.52 9.36 10.36
N ASN A 181 -7.45 9.13 9.42
CA ASN A 181 -8.45 10.13 9.04
C ASN A 181 -9.69 10.09 9.94
N THR A 182 -9.76 11.06 10.86
CA THR A 182 -10.88 11.24 11.80
C THR A 182 -12.24 11.42 11.12
N ALA A 183 -12.29 12.05 9.95
CA ALA A 183 -13.53 12.23 9.21
C ALA A 183 -14.01 10.91 8.59
N ALA A 184 -13.10 10.05 8.10
CA ALA A 184 -13.46 8.72 7.62
C ALA A 184 -13.98 7.84 8.77
N LEU A 185 -13.33 7.89 9.94
CA LEU A 185 -13.78 7.19 11.14
C LEU A 185 -15.16 7.67 11.60
N ALA A 186 -15.44 8.97 11.55
CA ALA A 186 -16.75 9.51 11.88
C ALA A 186 -17.84 9.04 10.90
N ILE A 187 -17.51 8.88 9.61
CA ILE A 187 -18.42 8.33 8.59
C ILE A 187 -18.72 6.85 8.85
N ALA A 188 -17.71 6.09 9.30
CA ALA A 188 -17.86 4.68 9.66
C ALA A 188 -18.70 4.48 10.94
N ALA A 189 -18.56 5.37 11.93
CA ALA A 189 -19.26 5.27 13.20
C ALA A 189 -20.73 5.73 13.15
N ASN A 190 -21.08 6.69 12.29
CA ASN A 190 -22.43 7.27 12.26
C ASN A 190 -23.35 6.58 11.25
N PRO A 191 -24.43 5.89 11.66
CA PRO A 191 -25.38 5.26 10.73
C PRO A 191 -26.32 6.27 10.03
N MET A 192 -26.48 7.47 10.57
CA MET A 192 -27.38 8.52 10.05
C MET A 192 -26.78 9.19 8.78
N PHE A 193 -27.56 9.25 7.71
CA PHE A 193 -27.10 9.74 6.41
C PHE A 193 -26.97 11.27 6.32
N HIS A 194 -26.04 11.71 5.47
CA HIS A 194 -26.05 13.02 4.81
C HIS A 194 -26.11 12.79 3.28
N ASP A 195 -26.88 13.61 2.56
CA ASP A 195 -27.13 13.53 1.11
C ASP A 195 -25.89 13.46 0.20
N ARG A 196 -24.67 13.71 0.73
CA ARG A 196 -23.41 13.81 0.00
C ARG A 196 -22.69 12.47 -0.26
N THR A 197 -23.28 11.32 0.11
CA THR A 197 -22.60 10.00 0.10
C THR A 197 -23.10 8.98 -0.94
N LYS A 198 -24.17 9.29 -1.69
CA LYS A 198 -24.82 8.38 -2.66
C LYS A 198 -23.88 7.70 -3.68
N HIS A 199 -22.82 8.39 -4.12
CA HIS A 199 -21.87 7.84 -5.11
C HIS A 199 -20.83 6.84 -4.54
N PHE A 200 -20.93 6.43 -3.28
CA PHE A 200 -20.16 5.32 -2.69
C PHE A 200 -20.98 4.53 -1.68
N GLU A 201 -22.30 4.55 -1.86
CA GLU A 201 -23.27 4.03 -0.91
C GLU A 201 -23.07 2.53 -0.62
N ILE A 202 -22.67 1.74 -1.62
CA ILE A 202 -22.38 0.30 -1.45
C ILE A 202 -21.20 0.08 -0.50
N ASP A 203 -20.09 0.81 -0.68
CA ASP A 203 -18.92 0.73 0.21
C ASP A 203 -19.34 1.11 1.65
N LEU A 204 -20.20 2.12 1.75
CA LEU A 204 -20.70 2.65 3.01
C LEU A 204 -21.60 1.66 3.75
N PHE A 205 -22.52 0.99 3.06
CA PHE A 205 -23.32 -0.10 3.65
C PHE A 205 -22.44 -1.29 4.02
N PHE A 206 -21.47 -1.67 3.19
CA PHE A 206 -20.60 -2.82 3.46
C PHE A 206 -19.83 -2.69 4.78
N LEU A 207 -19.09 -1.60 4.97
CA LEU A 207 -18.30 -1.42 6.19
C LEU A 207 -19.21 -1.25 7.42
N ARG A 208 -20.35 -0.58 7.25
CA ARG A 208 -21.37 -0.42 8.31
C ARG A 208 -22.10 -1.70 8.66
N ASP A 209 -22.12 -2.70 7.80
CA ASP A 209 -22.64 -4.02 8.16
C ASP A 209 -21.61 -4.82 8.98
N CYS A 210 -20.31 -4.62 8.69
CA CYS A 210 -19.22 -5.35 9.35
C CYS A 210 -19.02 -4.91 10.81
N ILE A 211 -19.23 -3.62 11.11
CA ILE A 211 -18.99 -3.05 12.44
C ILE A 211 -20.02 -3.54 13.50
N PRO A 212 -21.34 -3.47 13.29
CA PRO A 212 -22.35 -3.96 14.24
C PRO A 212 -22.36 -5.48 14.38
N LYS A 213 -21.97 -6.21 13.33
CA LYS A 213 -21.74 -7.66 13.40
C LYS A 213 -20.52 -8.02 14.26
N GLY A 214 -19.77 -7.01 14.71
CA GLY A 214 -18.60 -7.17 15.55
C GLY A 214 -17.39 -7.71 14.82
N VAL A 215 -17.40 -7.83 13.49
CA VAL A 215 -16.29 -8.44 12.73
C VAL A 215 -15.07 -7.52 12.71
N ILE A 216 -15.30 -6.22 12.52
CA ILE A 216 -14.26 -5.20 12.37
C ILE A 216 -14.52 -4.03 13.32
N LYS A 217 -13.47 -3.54 13.96
CA LYS A 217 -13.47 -2.31 14.74
C LYS A 217 -12.54 -1.29 14.09
N CYS A 218 -13.09 -0.15 13.69
CA CYS A 218 -12.31 0.95 13.16
C CYS A 218 -11.66 1.73 14.31
N VAL A 219 -10.34 1.96 14.25
CA VAL A 219 -9.56 2.60 15.32
C VAL A 219 -8.72 3.73 14.73
N GLY A 220 -8.74 4.89 15.40
CA GLY A 220 -7.88 6.01 15.05
C GLY A 220 -6.43 5.79 15.45
N ILE A 221 -5.50 6.18 14.57
CA ILE A 221 -4.07 6.11 14.83
C ILE A 221 -3.37 7.41 14.42
N GLN A 222 -2.17 7.66 14.96
CA GLN A 222 -1.32 8.75 14.50
C GLN A 222 -0.68 8.41 13.16
N SER A 223 -0.54 9.38 12.25
CA SER A 223 0.07 9.15 10.94
C SER A 223 1.52 8.62 11.02
N THR A 224 2.27 8.92 12.09
CA THR A 224 3.62 8.37 12.32
C THR A 224 3.65 6.86 12.61
N GLU A 225 2.49 6.29 12.93
CA GLU A 225 2.27 4.86 13.19
C GLU A 225 1.48 4.16 12.09
N GLN A 226 1.07 4.90 11.05
CA GLN A 226 0.34 4.37 9.92
C GLN A 226 1.27 3.53 9.03
N LEU A 227 1.14 2.20 9.11
CA LEU A 227 1.95 1.29 8.30
C LEU A 227 1.56 1.31 6.83
N ALA A 228 0.33 1.73 6.53
CA ALA A 228 -0.18 1.77 5.17
C ALA A 228 0.47 2.87 4.30
N ASP A 229 1.10 3.88 4.91
CA ASP A 229 1.85 4.98 4.27
C ASP A 229 2.93 4.49 3.31
N LEU A 230 3.51 3.31 3.59
CA LEU A 230 4.53 2.69 2.75
C LEU A 230 3.97 2.27 1.38
N PHE A 231 2.66 2.06 1.29
CA PHE A 231 1.96 1.57 0.12
C PHE A 231 1.21 2.67 -0.66
N THR A 232 1.13 3.88 -0.11
CA THR A 232 0.41 5.00 -0.72
C THR A 232 1.32 6.02 -1.38
N GLU A 233 2.51 6.25 -0.84
CA GLU A 233 3.44 7.22 -1.39
C GLU A 233 4.94 6.90 -1.19
N GLY A 234 5.79 7.68 -1.87
CA GLY A 234 7.24 7.62 -1.70
C GLY A 234 7.66 8.35 -0.43
N GLN A 235 8.24 7.62 0.53
CA GLN A 235 8.60 8.13 1.85
C GLN A 235 10.03 8.70 1.89
N LEU A 236 10.27 9.66 2.79
CA LEU A 236 11.62 10.11 3.11
C LEU A 236 12.42 8.99 3.78
N VAL A 237 13.75 8.98 3.61
CA VAL A 237 14.63 7.89 4.07
C VAL A 237 14.40 7.48 5.52
N LYS A 238 14.26 8.46 6.44
CA LYS A 238 14.02 8.18 7.87
C LYS A 238 12.68 7.49 8.09
N ALA A 239 11.59 8.04 7.54
CA ALA A 239 10.25 7.47 7.66
C ALA A 239 10.17 6.08 7.01
N HIS A 240 10.72 5.94 5.80
CA HIS A 240 10.79 4.67 5.07
C HIS A 240 11.46 3.56 5.91
N ASN A 241 12.60 3.87 6.54
CA ASN A 241 13.30 2.89 7.38
C ASN A 241 12.49 2.51 8.62
N VAL A 242 11.84 3.48 9.28
CA VAL A 242 10.99 3.21 10.45
C VAL A 242 9.80 2.33 10.08
N LEU A 243 9.06 2.65 9.02
CA LEU A 243 7.92 1.85 8.56
C LEU A 243 8.34 0.44 8.16
N ARG A 244 9.48 0.33 7.46
CA ARG A 244 10.06 -0.96 7.07
C ARG A 244 10.43 -1.84 8.27
N GLU A 245 10.98 -1.24 9.32
CA GLU A 245 11.29 -1.93 10.57
C GLU A 245 10.02 -2.35 11.32
N LYS A 246 8.99 -1.50 11.36
CA LYS A 246 7.69 -1.84 11.93
C LYS A 246 6.99 -2.98 11.18
N LEU A 247 7.16 -3.07 9.86
CA LEU A 247 6.71 -4.22 9.04
C LEU A 247 7.60 -5.47 9.17
N LYS A 248 8.64 -5.41 10.01
CA LYS A 248 9.57 -6.51 10.31
C LYS A 248 10.24 -7.10 9.08
N LEU A 249 10.56 -6.27 8.10
CA LEU A 249 11.35 -6.72 6.95
C LEU A 249 12.78 -6.99 7.38
N PHE A 250 13.21 -8.22 7.16
CA PHE A 250 14.47 -8.74 7.64
C PHE A 250 15.44 -8.98 6.48
N ASP A 251 16.73 -8.75 6.71
CA ASP A 251 17.80 -8.97 5.73
C ASP A 251 18.58 -10.24 6.05
N LEU A 252 18.35 -11.30 5.27
CA LEU A 252 18.95 -12.62 5.46
C LEU A 252 20.49 -12.60 5.43
N PHE A 253 21.10 -11.62 4.78
CA PHE A 253 22.56 -11.51 4.71
C PHE A 253 23.19 -10.76 5.89
N LYS A 254 22.37 -10.36 6.87
CA LYS A 254 22.83 -9.73 8.12
C LYS A 254 22.70 -10.65 9.34
N LEU A 255 22.49 -11.95 9.11
CA LEU A 255 22.55 -13.00 10.13
C LEU A 255 23.99 -13.28 10.56
#